data_AF-A0A5C7P2P1-F1
#
_entry.id   AF-A0A5C7P2P1-F1
#
_cell.length_a   1.000
_cell.length_b   1.000
_cell.length_c   1.000
_cell.angle_alpha   90.00
_cell.angle_beta   90.00
_cell.angle_gamma   90.00
#
_symmetry.space_group_name_H-M   'P 1'
#
loop_
_entity.id
_entity.type
_entity.pdbx_description
1 polymer ?
#
loop_
_entity_poly.entity_id
_entity_poly.type
_entity_poly.pdbx_seq_one_letter_code
_entity_poly.pdbx_strand_id
1 'polypeptide(L)'
;MDDTHYMTCCVCGNAAGRWRQHWNRDVGYGICPCCVAEEAGRLSPEQLSENYGKPGVNYDQPMVRHYNRRYRCLAVFPNTEAGARDANAFMARTPGASVLCVTDGVYLVDKGDIGEVVKK
;
A
#
# COMPACT_ATOMS: atom_id res chain seq x y z
N MET A 1 3.89 -27.55 -0.98
CA MET A 1 4.47 -26.89 0.22
C MET A 1 4.16 -25.42 0.11
N ASP A 2 3.58 -24.85 1.15
CA ASP A 2 3.33 -23.42 1.26
C ASP A 2 4.67 -22.73 1.55
N ASP A 3 5.30 -22.14 0.53
CA ASP A 3 6.61 -21.45 0.62
C ASP A 3 6.49 -20.03 1.16
N THR A 4 5.59 -19.84 2.11
CA THR A 4 5.37 -18.55 2.79
C THR A 4 5.97 -18.58 4.19
N HIS A 5 6.61 -17.48 4.56
CA HIS A 5 7.32 -17.31 5.82
C HIS A 5 6.84 -16.04 6.53
N TYR A 6 6.86 -16.03 7.87
CA TYR A 6 6.63 -14.81 8.62
C TYR A 6 7.79 -13.84 8.39
N MET A 7 7.45 -12.59 8.09
CA MET A 7 8.43 -11.57 7.72
C MET A 7 8.35 -10.33 8.59
N THR A 8 9.50 -9.71 8.79
CA THR A 8 9.67 -8.39 9.37
C THR A 8 9.66 -7.34 8.27
N CYS A 9 8.96 -6.23 8.48
CA CYS A 9 8.95 -5.12 7.54
C CYS A 9 10.31 -4.45 7.51
N CYS A 10 10.93 -4.36 6.33
CA CYS A 10 12.22 -3.73 6.13
C CYS A 10 12.20 -2.20 6.24
N VAL A 11 11.01 -1.59 6.34
CA VAL A 11 10.85 -0.13 6.46
C VAL A 11 10.64 0.28 7.93
N CYS A 12 9.67 -0.33 8.61
CA CYS A 12 9.29 0.07 9.97
C CYS A 12 9.67 -0.93 11.07
N GLY A 13 10.19 -2.11 10.73
CA GLY A 13 10.55 -3.16 11.70
C GLY A 13 9.37 -3.93 12.31
N ASN A 14 8.12 -3.54 12.04
CA ASN A 14 6.92 -4.28 12.47
C ASN A 14 6.69 -5.55 11.64
N ALA A 15 5.72 -6.39 12.02
CA ALA A 15 5.34 -7.55 11.23
C ALA A 15 4.82 -7.17 9.83
N ALA A 16 5.38 -7.77 8.78
CA ALA A 16 4.90 -7.65 7.40
C ALA A 16 3.82 -8.71 7.07
N GLY A 17 3.70 -9.76 7.89
CA GLY A 17 2.77 -10.87 7.69
C GLY A 17 3.48 -12.13 7.19
N ARG A 18 2.72 -13.05 6.58
CA ARG A 18 3.23 -14.32 6.06
C ARG A 18 3.12 -14.35 4.54
N TRP A 19 4.26 -14.32 3.85
CA TRP A 19 4.33 -14.12 2.40
C TRP A 19 5.47 -14.93 1.76
N ARG A 20 5.49 -15.00 0.43
CA ARG A 20 6.61 -15.59 -0.30
C ARG A 20 7.76 -14.59 -0.37
N GLN A 21 8.98 -15.07 -0.11
CA GLN A 21 10.17 -14.23 -0.13
C GLN A 21 10.35 -13.60 -1.51
N HIS A 22 10.55 -12.28 -1.56
CA HIS A 22 10.99 -11.62 -2.79
C HIS A 22 12.51 -11.76 -2.91
N TRP A 23 13.00 -12.06 -4.12
CA TRP A 23 14.40 -12.39 -4.36
C TRP A 23 15.36 -11.23 -4.02
N ASN A 24 14.87 -10.00 -4.07
CA ASN A 24 15.64 -8.78 -3.80
C ASN A 24 15.61 -8.35 -2.32
N ARG A 25 15.27 -9.27 -1.41
CA ARG A 25 15.17 -9.01 0.03
C ARG A 25 15.86 -10.08 0.85
N ASP A 26 16.41 -9.67 1.98
CA ASP A 26 16.98 -10.57 2.97
C ASP A 26 15.93 -11.57 3.46
N VAL A 27 16.39 -12.78 3.77
CA VAL A 27 15.53 -13.86 4.25
C VAL A 27 14.82 -13.42 5.54
N GLY A 28 13.50 -13.55 5.55
CA GLY A 28 12.67 -13.14 6.70
C GLY A 28 12.29 -11.66 6.68
N TYR A 29 12.63 -10.92 5.63
CA TYR A 29 12.22 -9.53 5.44
C TYR A 29 11.29 -9.35 4.24
N GLY A 30 10.28 -8.49 4.43
CA GLY A 30 9.30 -8.08 3.43
C GLY A 30 8.84 -6.64 3.69
N ILE A 31 7.68 -6.25 3.15
CA ILE A 31 7.09 -4.94 3.42
C ILE A 31 5.67 -5.09 3.97
N CYS A 32 5.31 -4.29 4.98
CA CYS A 32 3.95 -4.29 5.52
C CYS A 32 3.01 -3.43 4.66
N PRO A 33 1.68 -3.60 4.81
CA PRO A 33 0.71 -2.93 3.95
C PRO A 33 0.70 -1.40 4.12
N CYS A 34 1.01 -0.92 5.33
CA CYS A 34 1.12 0.52 5.59
C CYS A 34 2.30 1.13 4.81
N CYS A 35 3.51 0.56 5.00
CA CYS A 35 4.72 1.08 4.38
C CYS A 35 4.69 0.99 2.86
N VAL A 36 4.12 -0.07 2.27
CA VAL A 36 4.05 -0.15 0.80
C VAL A 36 3.09 0.87 0.21
N ALA A 37 2.04 1.27 0.94
CA ALA A 37 1.15 2.36 0.49
C ALA A 37 1.82 3.74 0.58
N GLU A 38 2.68 3.97 1.56
CA GLU A 38 3.51 5.19 1.63
C GLU A 38 4.56 5.22 0.53
N GLU A 39 5.25 4.10 0.31
CA GLU A 39 6.26 3.95 -0.76
C GLU A 39 5.62 4.13 -2.14
N ALA A 40 4.36 3.71 -2.32
CA ALA A 40 3.62 3.94 -3.56
C ALA A 40 3.37 5.42 -3.88
N GLY A 41 3.40 6.30 -2.87
CA GLY A 41 3.35 7.75 -3.10
C GLY A 41 4.64 8.31 -3.70
N ARG A 42 5.76 7.60 -3.55
CA ARG A 42 7.12 8.06 -3.89
C ARG A 42 7.72 7.34 -5.10
N LEU A 43 7.40 6.07 -5.27
CA LEU A 43 7.96 5.18 -6.28
C LEU A 43 6.98 4.96 -7.45
N SER A 44 7.52 4.64 -8.62
CA SER A 44 6.70 4.13 -9.72
C SER A 44 6.19 2.71 -9.44
N PRO A 45 5.11 2.24 -10.09
CA PRO A 45 4.66 0.86 -9.97
C PRO A 45 5.74 -0.19 -10.29
N GLU A 46 6.59 0.10 -11.27
CA GLU A 46 7.71 -0.75 -11.67
C GLU A 46 8.75 -0.83 -10.56
N GLN A 47 9.13 0.31 -9.98
CA GLN A 47 10.07 0.38 -8.86
C GLN A 47 9.53 -0.33 -7.62
N LEU A 48 8.23 -0.20 -7.31
CA LEU A 48 7.60 -0.95 -6.23
C LEU A 48 7.68 -2.46 -6.46
N SER A 49 7.35 -2.91 -7.67
CA SER A 49 7.40 -4.32 -8.02
C SER A 49 8.82 -4.89 -7.98
N GLU A 50 9.81 -4.10 -8.40
CA GLU A 50 11.23 -4.49 -8.36
C GLU A 50 11.74 -4.56 -6.91
N ASN A 51 11.38 -3.58 -6.08
CA ASN A 51 11.85 -3.47 -4.70
C ASN A 51 11.17 -4.45 -3.75
N TYR A 52 9.87 -4.72 -3.93
CA TYR A 52 9.06 -5.39 -2.92
C TYR A 52 8.26 -6.59 -3.47
N GLY A 53 8.22 -6.78 -4.79
CA GLY A 53 7.45 -7.84 -5.43
C GLY A 53 5.98 -7.48 -5.65
N LYS A 54 5.10 -8.49 -5.64
CA LYS A 54 3.69 -8.35 -6.03
C LYS A 54 2.75 -8.42 -4.82
N PRO A 55 1.69 -7.57 -4.75
CA PRO A 55 0.63 -7.70 -3.76
C PRO A 55 -0.04 -9.08 -3.86
N GLY A 56 -0.39 -9.67 -2.72
CA GLY A 56 -0.98 -11.01 -2.60
C GLY A 56 0.02 -12.15 -2.81
N VAL A 57 1.28 -11.86 -3.13
CA VAL A 57 2.36 -12.86 -3.27
C VAL A 57 3.47 -12.59 -2.26
N ASN A 58 4.00 -11.36 -2.25
CA ASN A 58 5.16 -10.96 -1.44
C ASN A 58 4.81 -10.06 -0.26
N TYR A 59 3.64 -9.42 -0.31
CA TYR A 59 3.08 -8.59 0.75
C TYR A 59 1.56 -8.46 0.56
N ASP A 60 0.84 -8.01 1.59
CA ASP A 60 -0.61 -7.85 1.49
C ASP A 60 -1.00 -6.67 0.61
N GLN A 61 -2.18 -6.71 0.00
CA GLN A 61 -2.74 -5.52 -0.63
C GLN A 61 -3.04 -4.46 0.45
N PRO A 62 -2.51 -3.23 0.36
CA PRO A 62 -2.93 -2.16 1.26
C PRO A 62 -4.42 -1.88 1.14
N MET A 63 -5.09 -1.88 2.30
CA MET A 63 -6.51 -1.58 2.41
C MET A 63 -6.72 -0.42 3.37
N VAL A 64 -7.56 0.54 2.99
CA VAL A 64 -7.99 1.63 3.87
C VAL A 64 -9.44 1.43 4.26
N ARG A 65 -9.74 1.49 5.56
CA ARG A 65 -11.11 1.42 6.06
C ARG A 65 -11.73 2.80 6.08
N HIS A 66 -12.92 2.92 5.50
CA HIS A 66 -13.73 4.13 5.59
C HIS A 66 -15.19 3.72 5.85
N TYR A 67 -15.74 4.19 6.98
CA TYR A 67 -17.01 3.71 7.54
C TYR A 67 -17.04 2.17 7.72
N ASN A 68 -18.05 1.50 7.17
CA ASN A 68 -18.24 0.05 7.23
C ASN A 68 -17.66 -0.69 6.01
N ARG A 69 -16.79 -0.03 5.25
CA ARG A 69 -16.16 -0.60 4.07
C ARG A 69 -14.64 -0.49 4.13
N ARG A 70 -13.97 -1.37 3.38
CA ARG A 70 -12.53 -1.29 3.12
C ARG A 70 -12.28 -1.22 1.62
N TYR A 71 -11.34 -0.38 1.22
CA TYR A 71 -11.02 -0.06 -0.17
C TYR A 71 -9.55 -0.37 -0.42
N ARG A 72 -9.22 -0.75 -1.65
CA ARG A 72 -7.85 -0.90 -2.10
C ARG A 72 -7.15 0.46 -2.06
N CYS A 73 -6.22 0.60 -1.14
CA CYS A 73 -5.39 1.79 -1.04
C CYS A 73 -4.30 1.73 -2.12
N LEU A 74 -4.24 2.75 -2.95
CA LEU A 74 -3.23 2.91 -4.00
C LEU A 74 -1.99 3.61 -3.45
N ALA A 75 -2.18 4.67 -2.66
CA ALA A 75 -1.09 5.43 -2.06
C ALA A 75 -1.59 6.24 -0.85
N VAL A 76 -0.68 6.56 0.07
CA VAL A 76 -0.92 7.47 1.19
C VAL A 76 0.10 8.59 1.19
N PHE A 77 -0.36 9.82 1.37
CA PHE A 77 0.48 11.01 1.49
C PHE A 77 0.29 11.68 2.85
N PRO A 78 1.29 12.40 3.38
CA PRO A 78 1.13 13.17 4.61
C PRO A 78 -0.01 14.20 4.49
N ASN A 79 -0.76 14.44 5.56
CA ASN A 79 -1.76 15.52 5.60
C ASN A 79 -1.08 16.88 5.80
N THR A 80 -0.37 17.34 4.77
CA THR A 80 0.31 18.64 4.70
C THR A 80 0.09 19.25 3.32
N GLU A 81 0.40 20.54 3.15
CA GLU A 81 0.30 21.19 1.83
C GLU A 81 1.18 20.50 0.77
N ALA A 82 2.40 20.10 1.16
CA ALA A 82 3.28 19.33 0.29
C ALA A 82 2.67 17.96 -0.06
N GLY A 83 2.12 17.23 0.91
CA GLY A 83 1.47 15.94 0.67
C GLY A 83 0.22 16.06 -0.21
N ALA A 84 -0.57 17.11 -0.06
CA ALA A 84 -1.70 17.39 -0.95
C ALA A 84 -1.26 17.67 -2.39
N ARG A 85 -0.18 18.45 -2.58
CA ARG A 85 0.42 18.68 -3.90
C ARG A 85 0.91 17.36 -4.52
N ASP A 86 1.57 16.52 -3.74
CA ASP A 86 2.13 15.26 -4.23
C ASP A 86 1.02 14.25 -4.55
N ALA A 87 -0.06 14.23 -3.76
CA ALA A 87 -1.27 13.45 -4.04
C ALA A 87 -1.95 13.90 -5.34
N ASN A 88 -2.04 15.22 -5.59
CA ASN A 88 -2.56 15.75 -6.85
C ASN A 88 -1.69 15.33 -8.04
N ALA A 89 -0.36 15.40 -7.89
CA ALA A 89 0.57 14.93 -8.90
C ALA A 89 0.45 13.41 -9.14
N PHE A 90 0.12 12.61 -8.11
CA PHE A 90 -0.16 11.18 -8.25
C PHE A 90 -1.44 10.94 -9.05
N MET A 91 -2.54 11.60 -8.70
CA MET A 91 -3.80 11.45 -9.44
C MET A 91 -3.67 11.90 -10.90
N ALA A 92 -2.85 12.91 -11.19
CA ALA A 92 -2.61 13.36 -12.57
C ALA A 92 -1.91 12.30 -13.44
N ARG A 93 -1.04 11.45 -12.85
CA ARG A 93 -0.29 10.41 -13.57
C ARG A 93 -0.91 9.01 -13.48
N THR A 94 -1.84 8.80 -12.56
CA THR A 94 -2.47 7.49 -12.30
C THR A 94 -3.97 7.59 -12.58
N PRO A 95 -4.41 7.30 -13.83
CA PRO A 95 -5.82 7.29 -14.18
C PRO A 95 -6.62 6.38 -13.24
N GLY A 96 -7.74 6.90 -12.73
CA GLY A 96 -8.60 6.18 -11.80
C GLY A 96 -8.25 6.40 -10.33
N ALA A 97 -7.09 6.96 -9.97
CA ALA A 97 -6.83 7.31 -8.57
C ALA A 97 -7.70 8.50 -8.11
N SER A 98 -8.28 8.40 -6.91
CA SER A 98 -9.09 9.45 -6.30
C SER A 98 -8.93 9.48 -4.78
N VAL A 99 -9.13 10.65 -4.18
CA VAL A 99 -9.09 10.82 -2.72
C VAL A 99 -10.30 10.13 -2.09
N LEU A 100 -10.07 9.16 -1.19
CA LEU A 100 -11.11 8.55 -0.38
C LEU A 100 -11.42 9.41 0.86
N CYS A 101 -10.39 9.75 1.62
CA CYS A 101 -10.51 10.54 2.84
C CYS A 101 -9.19 11.27 3.17
N VAL A 102 -9.33 12.31 3.99
CA VAL A 102 -8.20 13.04 4.59
C VAL A 102 -8.38 12.97 6.11
N THR A 103 -7.48 12.28 6.78
CA THR A 103 -7.47 12.15 8.26
C THR A 103 -6.05 12.43 8.76
N ASP A 104 -5.31 11.40 9.15
CA ASP A 104 -3.88 11.50 9.50
C ASP A 104 -2.99 11.54 8.24
N GLY A 105 -3.58 11.25 7.08
CA GLY A 105 -2.98 11.33 5.75
C GLY A 105 -4.04 11.56 4.67
N VAL A 106 -3.58 11.76 3.43
CA VAL A 106 -4.41 11.77 2.21
C VAL A 106 -4.36 10.37 1.62
N TYR A 107 -5.51 9.68 1.63
CA TYR A 107 -5.61 8.29 1.17
C TYR A 107 -6.20 8.24 -0.24
N LEU A 108 -5.45 7.70 -1.19
CA LEU A 108 -5.89 7.53 -2.57
C LEU A 108 -6.33 6.09 -2.82
N VAL A 109 -7.47 5.93 -3.50
CA VAL A 109 -8.05 4.64 -3.90
C VAL A 109 -8.40 4.63 -5.38
N ASP A 110 -8.69 3.45 -5.93
CA ASP A 110 -9.28 3.34 -7.25
C ASP A 110 -10.73 3.85 -7.23
N LYS A 111 -11.07 4.78 -8.12
CA LYS A 111 -12.41 5.39 -8.26
C LYS A 111 -13.50 4.37 -8.58
N GLY A 112 -13.14 3.26 -9.24
CA GLY A 112 -14.04 2.15 -9.53
C GLY A 112 -14.22 1.17 -8.37
N ASP A 113 -13.41 1.26 -7.32
CA ASP A 113 -13.55 0.42 -6.14
C ASP A 113 -14.74 0.85 -5.28
N ILE A 114 -15.78 0.03 -5.29
CA ILE A 114 -16.99 0.26 -4.48
C ILE A 114 -16.79 -0.10 -3.00
N GLY A 115 -15.65 -0.70 -2.63
CA GLY A 115 -15.31 -1.11 -1.28
C GLY A 115 -16.00 -2.39 -0.84
N GLU A 116 -15.28 -3.20 -0.08
CA GLU A 116 -15.78 -4.44 0.51
C GLU A 116 -16.43 -4.16 1.86
N VAL A 117 -17.63 -4.72 2.10
CA VAL A 117 -18.32 -4.56 3.39
C VAL A 117 -17.58 -5.33 4.49
N VAL A 118 -17.22 -4.62 5.56
CA VAL A 118 -16.63 -5.21 6.76
C VAL A 118 -17.77 -5.55 7.72
N LYS A 119 -18.07 -6.85 7.86
CA LYS A 119 -19.00 -7.34 8.88
C LYS A 119 -18.35 -7.15 10.25
N LYS A 120 -19.10 -6.56 11.19
CA LYS A 120 -18.69 -6.38 12.59
C LYS A 120 -18.49 -7.73 13.27
#